data_AF-A0A9P7HSR7-F1
#
_entry.id   AF-A0A9P7HSR7-F1
#
_cell.length_a   1.000
_cell.length_b   1.000
_cell.length_c   1.000
_cell.angle_alpha   90.00
_cell.angle_beta   90.00
_cell.angle_gamma   90.00
#
_symmetry.space_group_name_H-M   'P 1'
#
loop_
_entity.id
_entity.type
_entity.pdbx_description
1 polymer ?
#
loop_
_entity_poly.entity_id
_entity_poly.type
_entity_poly.pdbx_seq_one_letter_code
_entity_poly.pdbx_strand_id
1 'polypeptide(L)'
;MRLTTLAAWLYCTGFCHGYSVIESEDIVHGLFKLNSARYGYGYHPLIWDSTVASSAQDYANQLGFGAVVPDNLQRTAIYTETSATCEGQPHKRTFESAANFWLIAKDRPNREQRDYYNYHVIMDPAVNRIGCGQSYDHENPCVFHTVCMLSSHGDC
;
A
#
# COMPACT_ATOMS: atom_id res chain seq x y z
N MET A 1 21.90 -34.58 41.08
CA MET A 1 22.96 -33.56 41.04
C MET A 1 23.18 -33.18 39.57
N ARG A 2 22.88 -31.92 39.22
CA ARG A 2 23.23 -31.18 37.98
C ARG A 2 22.60 -31.69 36.66
N LEU A 3 21.62 -31.01 36.06
CA LEU A 3 21.54 -29.68 35.42
C LEU A 3 21.48 -29.85 33.89
N THR A 4 20.25 -29.72 33.40
CA THR A 4 19.78 -29.17 32.11
C THR A 4 20.81 -28.50 31.20
N THR A 5 20.65 -28.70 29.89
CA THR A 5 20.50 -27.59 28.92
C THR A 5 19.74 -28.05 27.68
N LEU A 6 18.45 -27.73 27.63
CA LEU A 6 17.67 -27.60 26.40
C LEU A 6 18.24 -26.40 25.64
N ALA A 7 18.79 -26.64 24.44
CA ALA A 7 19.08 -25.56 23.50
C ALA A 7 17.75 -25.08 22.91
N ALA A 8 17.10 -24.15 23.61
CA ALA A 8 16.04 -23.35 23.03
C ALA A 8 16.68 -22.46 21.96
N TRP A 9 16.49 -22.83 20.70
CA TRP A 9 16.69 -21.92 19.58
C TRP A 9 15.63 -20.82 19.70
N LEU A 10 15.96 -19.76 20.44
CA LEU A 10 15.31 -18.48 20.25
C LEU A 10 15.70 -18.00 18.85
N TYR A 11 14.86 -18.35 17.86
CA TYR A 11 14.72 -17.50 16.69
C TYR A 11 14.24 -16.16 17.22
N CYS A 12 15.17 -15.22 17.40
CA CYS A 12 14.85 -13.82 17.49
C CYS A 12 14.16 -13.44 16.17
N THR A 13 12.84 -13.58 16.11
CA THR A 13 11.99 -12.84 15.17
C THR A 13 12.01 -11.40 15.64
N GLY A 14 13.16 -10.75 15.49
CA GLY A 14 13.23 -9.30 15.49
C GLY A 14 12.36 -8.86 14.32
N PHE A 15 11.25 -8.18 14.61
CA PHE A 15 10.52 -7.41 13.61
C PHE A 15 11.54 -6.47 12.94
N CYS A 16 12.03 -6.85 11.77
CA CYS A 16 12.77 -5.92 10.91
C CYS A 16 11.83 -4.74 10.66
N HIS A 17 12.28 -3.53 10.99
CA HIS A 17 11.58 -2.33 10.60
C HIS A 17 11.33 -2.34 9.08
N GLY A 18 10.09 -2.02 8.69
CA GLY A 18 9.77 -1.27 7.48
C GLY A 18 9.88 -1.92 6.09
N TYR A 19 10.10 -3.22 5.89
CA TYR A 19 10.01 -3.73 4.50
C TYR A 19 8.55 -3.85 4.05
N SER A 20 8.23 -3.27 2.89
CA SER A 20 6.93 -3.49 2.26
C SER A 20 6.66 -4.98 2.11
N VAL A 21 5.46 -5.41 2.53
CA VAL A 21 5.01 -6.80 2.43
C VAL A 21 4.38 -7.11 1.07
N ILE A 22 4.36 -6.15 0.14
CA ILE A 22 3.79 -6.34 -1.20
C ILE A 22 4.78 -7.17 -2.04
N GLU A 23 4.29 -8.29 -2.55
CA GLU A 23 5.08 -9.23 -3.35
C GLU A 23 5.55 -8.61 -4.67
N SER A 24 6.72 -9.03 -5.16
CA SER A 24 7.34 -8.45 -6.36
C SER A 24 6.46 -8.56 -7.62
N GLU A 25 5.72 -9.66 -7.76
CA GLU A 25 4.77 -9.84 -8.87
C GLU A 25 3.62 -8.81 -8.81
N ASP A 26 3.10 -8.54 -7.61
CA ASP A 26 2.02 -7.57 -7.41
C ASP A 26 2.50 -6.14 -7.60
N ILE A 27 3.75 -5.83 -7.21
CA ILE A 27 4.40 -4.55 -7.54
C ILE A 27 4.38 -4.31 -9.05
N VAL A 28 4.75 -5.33 -9.85
CA VAL A 28 4.77 -5.23 -11.31
C VAL A 28 3.36 -5.00 -11.86
N HIS A 29 2.36 -5.76 -11.42
CA HIS A 29 0.99 -5.64 -11.90
C HIS A 29 0.36 -4.28 -11.56
N GLY A 30 0.49 -3.82 -10.30
CA GLY A 30 -0.01 -2.52 -9.89
C GLY A 30 0.68 -1.37 -10.61
N LEU A 31 2.01 -1.39 -10.73
CA LEU A 31 2.74 -0.38 -11.49
C LEU A 31 2.35 -0.36 -12.96
N PHE A 32 2.16 -1.53 -13.58
CA PHE A 32 1.71 -1.63 -14.96
C PHE A 32 0.36 -0.93 -15.15
N LYS A 33 -0.61 -1.13 -14.25
CA LYS A 33 -1.91 -0.45 -14.31
C LYS A 33 -1.78 1.07 -14.19
N LEU A 34 -1.06 1.54 -13.18
CA LEU A 34 -0.88 2.97 -12.95
C LEU A 34 -0.16 3.65 -14.12
N ASN A 35 0.93 3.04 -14.60
CA ASN A 35 1.75 3.61 -15.66
C ASN A 35 1.05 3.57 -17.03
N SER A 36 0.23 2.55 -17.29
CA SER A 36 -0.60 2.53 -18.50
C SER A 36 -1.58 3.71 -18.53
N ALA A 37 -2.21 4.02 -17.39
CA ALA A 37 -3.10 5.17 -17.29
C ALA A 37 -2.34 6.49 -17.45
N ARG A 38 -1.23 6.67 -16.73
CA ARG A 38 -0.37 7.87 -16.81
C ARG A 38 0.15 8.12 -18.23
N TYR A 39 0.56 7.07 -18.94
CA TYR A 39 1.01 7.16 -20.32
C TYR A 39 -0.08 7.71 -21.26
N GLY A 40 -1.35 7.34 -21.04
CA GLY A 40 -2.49 7.88 -21.78
C GLY A 40 -2.67 9.40 -21.67
N TYR A 41 -2.11 10.01 -20.61
CA TYR A 41 -2.10 11.47 -20.40
C TYR A 41 -0.74 12.12 -20.73
N GLY A 42 0.24 11.36 -21.23
CA GLY A 42 1.59 11.85 -21.53
C GLY A 42 2.47 12.09 -20.30
N TYR A 43 2.12 11.52 -19.14
CA TYR A 43 2.89 11.67 -17.91
C TYR A 43 4.03 10.66 -17.82
N HIS A 44 5.10 11.02 -17.10
CA HIS A 44 6.19 10.09 -16.83
C HIS A 44 5.72 8.89 -15.98
N PRO A 45 6.26 7.69 -16.23
CA PRO A 45 5.93 6.51 -15.44
C PRO A 45 6.48 6.65 -14.01
N LEU A 46 5.73 6.09 -13.06
CA LEU A 46 6.17 5.88 -11.69
C LEU A 46 7.17 4.72 -11.65
N ILE A 47 8.22 4.90 -10.87
CA ILE A 47 9.24 3.89 -10.59
C ILE A 47 9.14 3.50 -9.12
N TRP A 48 9.21 2.18 -8.84
CA TRP A 48 9.23 1.70 -7.46
C TRP A 48 10.41 2.27 -6.68
N ASP A 49 10.16 2.72 -5.45
CA ASP A 49 11.17 3.17 -4.50
C ASP A 49 11.00 2.44 -3.18
N SER A 50 11.99 1.62 -2.81
CA SER A 50 11.94 0.81 -1.59
C SER A 50 11.95 1.64 -0.31
N THR A 51 12.55 2.83 -0.34
CA THR A 51 12.59 3.74 0.82
C THR A 51 11.20 4.33 1.05
N VAL A 52 10.56 4.79 -0.03
CA VAL A 52 9.16 5.26 0.02
C VAL A 52 8.23 4.12 0.44
N ALA A 53 8.49 2.89 -0.05
CA ALA A 53 7.68 1.72 0.30
C ALA A 53 7.79 1.36 1.78
N SER A 54 8.95 1.60 2.39
CA SER A 54 9.12 1.42 3.84
C SER A 54 8.25 2.37 4.64
N SER A 55 8.27 3.65 4.31
CA SER A 55 7.40 4.64 4.95
C SER A 55 5.91 4.32 4.77
N ALA A 56 5.54 3.86 3.56
CA ALA A 56 4.18 3.44 3.28
C ALA A 56 3.78 2.20 4.09
N GLN A 57 4.69 1.24 4.29
CA GLN A 57 4.46 0.06 5.12
C GLN A 57 4.27 0.40 6.59
N ASP A 58 5.12 1.28 7.14
CA ASP A 58 4.97 1.73 8.52
C ASP A 58 3.63 2.42 8.72
N TYR A 59 3.19 3.20 7.73
CA TYR A 59 1.88 3.84 7.82
C TYR A 59 0.72 2.84 7.66
N ALA A 60 0.83 1.87 6.75
CA ALA A 60 -0.15 0.79 6.66
C ALA A 60 -0.29 0.06 8.01
N ASN A 61 0.83 -0.28 8.66
CA ASN A 61 0.82 -0.91 9.98
C ASN A 61 0.07 -0.06 11.02
N GLN A 62 0.29 1.26 11.03
CA GLN A 62 -0.44 2.16 11.93
C GLN A 62 -1.96 2.12 11.67
N LEU A 63 -2.40 2.13 10.41
CA LEU A 63 -3.82 1.97 10.08
C LEU A 63 -4.36 0.63 10.57
N GLY A 64 -3.58 -0.44 10.42
CA GLY A 64 -3.95 -1.77 10.95
C GLY A 64 -4.11 -1.79 12.47
N PHE A 65 -3.43 -0.90 13.21
CA PHE A 65 -3.62 -0.71 14.65
C PHE A 65 -4.68 0.34 15.00
N GLY A 66 -5.54 0.72 14.06
CA GLY A 66 -6.67 1.63 14.29
C GLY A 66 -6.31 3.12 14.21
N ALA A 67 -5.17 3.49 13.61
CA ALA A 67 -4.86 4.89 13.38
C ALA A 67 -5.89 5.54 12.44
N VAL A 68 -6.33 6.75 12.79
CA VAL A 68 -7.25 7.53 11.96
C VAL A 68 -6.49 8.16 10.80
N VAL A 69 -7.03 8.02 9.59
CA VAL A 69 -6.52 8.68 8.38
C VAL A 69 -6.69 10.21 8.53
N PRO A 70 -5.60 11.00 8.55
CA PRO A 70 -5.68 12.46 8.57
C PRO A 70 -6.32 13.01 7.30
N ASP A 71 -6.97 14.17 7.41
CA ASP A 71 -7.60 14.84 6.27
C ASP A 71 -6.58 15.39 5.26
N ASN A 72 -5.32 15.60 5.66
CA ASN A 72 -4.30 16.27 4.86
C ASN A 72 -3.05 15.40 4.60
N LEU A 73 -3.24 14.19 4.09
CA LEU A 73 -2.13 13.33 3.72
C LEU A 73 -1.47 13.75 2.40
N GLN A 74 -0.37 14.50 2.43
CA GLN A 74 0.33 14.85 1.20
C GLN A 74 0.81 13.61 0.45
N ARG A 75 0.55 13.59 -0.87
CA ARG A 75 1.05 12.57 -1.82
C ARG A 75 0.89 11.12 -1.35
N THR A 76 -0.19 10.83 -0.65
CA THR A 76 -0.49 9.49 -0.16
C THR A 76 -1.86 9.06 -0.65
N ALA A 77 -1.92 7.89 -1.27
CA ALA A 77 -3.16 7.23 -1.67
C ALA A 77 -3.42 6.06 -0.72
N ILE A 78 -4.65 5.98 -0.20
CA ILE A 78 -5.05 4.91 0.73
C ILE A 78 -6.22 4.14 0.13
N TYR A 79 -6.14 2.83 0.23
CA TYR A 79 -7.21 1.92 -0.10
C TYR A 79 -7.50 1.02 1.10
N THR A 80 -8.76 1.00 1.55
CA THR A 80 -9.22 0.13 2.63
C THR A 80 -10.41 -0.66 2.12
N GLU A 81 -10.38 -1.97 2.27
CA GLU A 81 -11.50 -2.82 1.87
C GLU A 81 -11.54 -4.09 2.74
N THR A 82 -12.71 -4.71 2.82
CA THR A 82 -12.83 -6.08 3.30
C THR A 82 -12.09 -7.02 2.34
N SER A 83 -11.21 -7.86 2.89
CA SER A 83 -10.53 -8.94 2.20
C SER A 83 -11.55 -9.89 1.58
N ALA A 84 -11.42 -10.08 0.27
CA ALA A 84 -12.24 -11.00 -0.52
C ALA A 84 -12.21 -12.44 0.03
N THR A 85 -11.12 -12.86 0.69
CA THR A 85 -11.02 -14.18 1.33
C THR A 85 -11.97 -14.36 2.50
N CYS A 86 -12.29 -13.29 3.24
CA CYS A 86 -13.28 -13.34 4.30
C CYS A 86 -14.72 -13.37 3.77
N GLU A 87 -14.92 -12.96 2.52
CA GLU A 87 -16.18 -13.08 1.79
C GLU A 87 -16.27 -14.41 1.01
N GLY A 88 -15.36 -15.36 1.28
CA GLY A 88 -15.35 -16.68 0.65
C GLY A 88 -14.79 -16.69 -0.77
N GLN A 89 -14.14 -15.62 -1.23
CA GLN A 89 -13.48 -15.59 -2.53
C GLN A 89 -12.05 -16.13 -2.45
N PRO A 90 -11.55 -16.81 -3.50
CA PRO A 90 -10.23 -17.45 -3.45
C PRO A 90 -9.06 -16.48 -3.62
N HIS A 91 -9.31 -15.24 -4.06
CA HIS A 91 -8.24 -14.30 -4.40
C HIS A 91 -7.96 -13.33 -3.25
N LYS A 92 -6.68 -13.17 -2.90
CA LYS A 92 -6.23 -12.09 -2.03
C LYS A 92 -6.36 -10.77 -2.77
N ARG A 93 -6.65 -9.71 -2.03
CA ARG A 93 -6.65 -8.35 -2.56
C ARG A 93 -5.21 -7.86 -2.67
N THR A 94 -4.94 -7.15 -3.77
CA THR A 94 -3.59 -6.85 -4.26
C THR A 94 -3.36 -5.36 -4.41
N PHE A 95 -2.11 -4.94 -4.57
CA PHE A 95 -1.77 -3.60 -5.03
C PHE A 95 -2.42 -3.30 -6.39
N GLU A 96 -2.48 -4.28 -7.30
CA GLU A 96 -3.27 -4.11 -8.54
C GLU A 96 -4.74 -3.77 -8.27
N SER A 97 -5.37 -4.39 -7.26
CA SER A 97 -6.75 -4.08 -6.88
C SER A 97 -6.91 -2.63 -6.43
N ALA A 98 -5.99 -2.16 -5.58
CA ALA A 98 -5.96 -0.75 -5.13
C ALA A 98 -5.73 0.21 -6.30
N ALA A 99 -4.79 -0.11 -7.20
CA ALA A 99 -4.50 0.67 -8.39
C ALA A 99 -5.74 0.83 -9.28
N ASN A 100 -6.45 -0.27 -9.57
CA ASN A 100 -7.69 -0.23 -10.33
C ASN A 100 -8.75 0.63 -9.62
N PHE A 101 -8.91 0.47 -8.31
CA PHE A 101 -9.87 1.24 -7.52
C PHE A 101 -9.62 2.76 -7.63
N TRP A 102 -8.38 3.21 -7.46
CA TRP A 102 -8.05 4.64 -7.56
C TRP A 102 -8.25 5.19 -8.96
N LEU A 103 -7.88 4.43 -10.00
CA LEU A 103 -7.99 4.91 -11.39
C LEU A 103 -9.44 5.10 -11.84
N ILE A 104 -10.35 4.21 -11.43
CA ILE A 104 -11.77 4.32 -11.81
C ILE A 104 -12.52 5.39 -11.01
N ALA A 105 -11.93 5.94 -9.94
CA ALA A 105 -12.60 6.91 -9.08
C ALA A 105 -13.08 8.15 -9.85
N LYS A 106 -12.34 8.58 -10.89
CA LYS A 106 -12.74 9.72 -11.75
C LYS A 106 -14.06 9.51 -12.48
N ASP A 107 -14.41 8.25 -12.76
CA ASP A 107 -15.57 7.87 -13.59
C ASP A 107 -16.79 7.46 -12.74
N ARG A 108 -16.66 7.38 -11.41
CA ARG A 108 -17.75 6.98 -10.51
C ARG A 108 -18.74 8.14 -10.28
N PRO A 109 -20.06 7.91 -10.44
CA PRO A 109 -21.08 8.95 -10.30
C PRO A 109 -21.22 9.46 -8.86
N ASN A 110 -21.01 8.60 -7.86
CA ASN A 110 -21.10 8.93 -6.42
C ASN A 110 -19.75 8.70 -5.72
N ARG A 111 -18.65 9.15 -6.34
CA ARG A 111 -17.31 8.96 -5.77
C ARG A 111 -17.18 9.70 -4.43
N GLU A 112 -16.55 9.05 -3.46
CA GLU A 112 -16.18 9.72 -2.22
C GLU A 112 -15.07 10.74 -2.49
N GLN A 113 -15.03 11.81 -1.69
CA GLN A 113 -14.00 12.85 -1.83
C GLN A 113 -12.59 12.27 -1.72
N ARG A 114 -12.40 11.28 -0.84
CA ARG A 114 -11.13 10.58 -0.64
C ARG A 114 -10.72 9.75 -1.86
N ASP A 115 -11.65 9.06 -2.50
CA ASP A 115 -11.38 8.31 -3.73
C ASP A 115 -10.88 9.24 -4.84
N TYR A 116 -11.51 10.40 -4.98
CA TYR A 116 -11.10 11.39 -5.96
C TYR A 116 -9.75 12.03 -5.62
N TYR A 117 -9.47 12.24 -4.33
CA TYR A 117 -8.15 12.67 -3.88
C TYR A 117 -7.06 11.66 -4.24
N ASN A 118 -7.28 10.38 -3.94
CA ASN A 118 -6.35 9.30 -4.26
C ASN A 118 -6.06 9.24 -5.76
N TYR A 119 -7.08 9.40 -6.61
CA TYR A 119 -6.90 9.50 -8.07
C TYR A 119 -5.92 10.62 -8.45
N HIS A 120 -6.08 11.83 -7.90
CA HIS A 120 -5.22 12.97 -8.20
C HIS A 120 -3.80 12.79 -7.69
N VAL A 121 -3.62 12.17 -6.53
CA VAL A 121 -2.28 11.79 -6.04
C VAL A 121 -1.59 10.85 -7.04
N ILE A 122 -2.29 9.80 -7.47
CA ILE A 122 -1.76 8.79 -8.40
C ILE A 122 -1.46 9.38 -9.78
N MET A 123 -2.28 10.32 -10.23
CA MET A 123 -2.17 10.95 -11.55
C MET A 123 -1.43 12.30 -11.52
N ASP A 124 -0.77 12.66 -10.42
CA ASP A 124 0.03 13.89 -10.34
C ASP A 124 1.20 13.82 -11.34
N PRO A 125 1.32 14.76 -12.30
CA PRO A 125 2.39 14.75 -13.30
C PRO A 125 3.78 15.02 -12.70
N ALA A 126 3.87 15.60 -11.49
CA ALA A 126 5.14 15.97 -10.86
C ALA A 126 5.83 14.79 -10.17
N VAL A 127 5.09 13.75 -9.77
CA VAL A 127 5.65 12.58 -9.09
C VAL A 127 6.16 11.53 -10.08
N ASN A 128 7.26 10.88 -9.72
CA ASN A 128 7.89 9.83 -10.54
C ASN A 128 8.41 8.64 -9.71
N ARG A 129 8.21 8.67 -8.39
CA ARG A 129 8.50 7.57 -7.48
C ARG A 129 7.22 7.18 -6.74
N ILE A 130 7.08 5.89 -6.49
CA ILE A 130 6.01 5.33 -5.68
C ILE A 130 6.57 4.21 -4.82
N GLY A 131 6.10 4.14 -3.59
CA GLY A 131 6.32 3.00 -2.73
C GLY A 131 5.06 2.72 -1.95
N CYS A 132 4.70 1.45 -1.84
CA CYS A 132 3.46 1.03 -1.22
C CYS A 132 3.73 0.01 -0.13
N GLY A 133 2.83 -0.04 0.86
CA GLY A 133 2.81 -1.05 1.91
C GLY A 133 1.39 -1.56 2.14
N GLN A 134 1.28 -2.69 2.82
CA GLN A 134 0.00 -3.33 3.10
C GLN A 134 -0.06 -3.87 4.53
N SER A 135 -1.21 -3.73 5.17
CA SER A 135 -1.47 -4.31 6.48
C SER A 135 -2.90 -4.85 6.56
N TYR A 136 -3.16 -5.67 7.57
CA TYR A 136 -4.50 -6.06 7.97
C TYR A 136 -4.87 -5.32 9.25
N ASP A 137 -6.16 -5.02 9.41
CA ASP A 137 -6.71 -4.50 10.65
C ASP A 137 -6.57 -5.56 11.76
N HIS A 138 -6.10 -5.10 12.93
CA HIS A 138 -5.76 -5.95 14.06
C HIS A 138 -7.01 -6.48 14.79
N GLU A 139 -8.07 -5.69 14.84
CA GLU A 139 -9.33 -6.05 15.49
C GLU A 139 -10.25 -6.84 14.54
N ASN A 140 -10.14 -6.55 13.24
CA ASN A 140 -10.87 -7.22 12.18
C ASN A 140 -9.90 -7.68 11.08
N PRO A 141 -9.33 -8.89 11.18
CA PRO A 141 -8.34 -9.41 10.21
C PRO A 141 -8.92 -9.62 8.79
N CYS A 142 -10.20 -9.33 8.61
CA CYS A 142 -10.86 -9.29 7.32
C CYS A 142 -10.83 -7.91 6.66
N VAL A 143 -10.29 -6.87 7.28
CA VAL A 143 -10.08 -5.58 6.62
C VAL A 143 -8.59 -5.45 6.34
N PHE A 144 -8.23 -4.98 5.15
CA PHE A 144 -6.84 -4.68 4.81
C PHE A 144 -6.71 -3.26 4.30
N HIS A 145 -5.52 -2.71 4.46
CA HIS A 145 -5.13 -1.38 4.03
C HIS A 145 -3.97 -1.48 3.06
N THR A 146 -4.12 -0.93 1.86
CA THR A 146 -3.01 -0.64 0.96
C THR A 146 -2.74 0.86 1.00
N VAL A 147 -1.52 1.23 1.36
CA VAL A 147 -1.06 2.61 1.40
C VAL A 147 0.03 2.78 0.34
N CYS A 148 -0.10 3.78 -0.51
CA CYS A 148 0.96 4.18 -1.44
C CYS A 148 1.36 5.62 -1.17
N MET A 149 2.66 5.86 -1.00
CA MET A 149 3.25 7.18 -0.93
C MET A 149 3.98 7.49 -2.23
N LEU A 150 3.92 8.74 -2.68
CA LEU A 150 4.54 9.19 -3.91
C LEU A 150 5.50 10.34 -3.64
N SER A 151 6.58 10.38 -4.40
CA SER A 151 7.56 11.46 -4.33
C SER A 151 8.02 11.88 -5.73
N SER A 152 8.56 13.09 -5.80
CA SER A 152 9.26 13.61 -6.96
C SER A 152 10.77 13.49 -6.74
N HIS A 153 11.52 13.27 -7.82
CA HIS A 153 12.98 13.28 -7.77
C HIS A 153 13.47 14.68 -7.33
N GLY A 154 14.01 14.78 -6.12
CA GLY A 154 14.43 16.05 -5.50
C GLY A 154 13.82 16.31 -4.12
N ASP A 155 12.83 15.53 -3.68
CA ASP A 155 12.34 15.55 -2.31
C ASP A 155 13.31 14.75 -1.41
N CYS A 156 14.38 15.40 -0.96
CA CYS A 156 15.28 14.93 0.09
C CYS A 156 15.22 15.88 1.27
#